data_AF-A0A923CKV6-F1
#
_entry.id   AF-A0A923CKV6-F1
#
_cell.length_a   1.000
_cell.length_b   1.000
_cell.length_c   1.000
_cell.angle_alpha   90.00
_cell.angle_beta   90.00
_cell.angle_gamma   90.00
#
_symmetry.space_group_name_H-M   'P 1'
#
loop_
_entity.id
_entity.type
_entity.pdbx_description
1 polymer ?
#
loop_
_entity_poly.entity_id
_entity_poly.type
_entity_poly.pdbx_seq_one_letter_code
_entity_poly.pdbx_strand_id
1 'polypeptide(L)'
;MSAFAMGMANRGNELKVFDWIKAAHLINEHKASEADAGLGEDWSWTAGAILKNGLPVHDPYTFLASTWATPQIEIDGQRYDCFVMQSERPEWNSDTKWPEEALAQFALSSTTTTQPRLAQE
;
A
#
# COMPACT_ATOMS: atom_id res chain seq x y z
N MET A 1 -15.65 4.75 -19.52
CA MET A 1 -15.23 3.42 -19.99
C MET A 1 -15.04 2.56 -18.75
N SER A 2 -15.56 1.32 -18.72
CA SER A 2 -15.52 0.49 -17.51
C SER A 2 -14.12 -0.06 -17.25
N ALA A 3 -13.76 -0.22 -15.97
CA ALA A 3 -12.52 -0.88 -15.53
C ALA A 3 -12.33 -2.27 -16.20
N PHE A 4 -13.42 -2.93 -16.58
CA PHE A 4 -13.43 -4.21 -17.29
C PHE A 4 -12.96 -4.11 -18.74
N ALA A 5 -13.42 -3.09 -19.49
CA ALA A 5 -12.99 -2.86 -20.87
C ALA A 5 -11.52 -2.45 -20.93
N MET A 6 -11.08 -1.76 -19.89
CA MET A 6 -9.72 -1.33 -19.69
C MET A 6 -8.82 -2.57 -19.42
N GLY A 7 -9.12 -3.38 -18.41
CA GLY A 7 -8.34 -4.60 -18.09
C GLY A 7 -8.20 -5.62 -19.24
N MET A 8 -9.15 -5.65 -20.18
CA MET A 8 -9.08 -6.47 -21.40
C MET A 8 -8.08 -5.97 -22.44
N ALA A 9 -7.93 -4.65 -22.59
CA ALA A 9 -7.02 -4.03 -23.55
C ALA A 9 -5.55 -4.11 -23.10
N ASN A 10 -5.29 -4.30 -21.81
CA ASN A 10 -3.95 -4.46 -21.24
C ASN A 10 -3.59 -5.92 -20.89
N ARG A 11 -4.27 -6.92 -21.45
CA ARG A 11 -4.00 -8.36 -21.20
C ARG A 11 -2.59 -8.85 -21.56
N GLY A 12 -1.76 -8.02 -22.21
CA GLY A 12 -0.35 -8.29 -22.48
C GLY A 12 0.62 -7.44 -21.65
N ASN A 13 0.12 -6.55 -20.79
CA ASN A 13 0.94 -5.75 -19.88
C ASN A 13 1.00 -6.42 -18.51
N GLU A 14 2.14 -6.27 -17.86
CA GLU A 14 2.43 -6.83 -16.55
C GLU A 14 1.46 -6.31 -15.49
N LEU A 15 0.93 -7.21 -14.66
CA LEU A 15 0.00 -6.86 -13.59
C LEU A 15 0.71 -5.95 -12.59
N LYS A 16 0.15 -4.78 -12.29
CA LYS A 16 0.63 -3.93 -11.20
C LYS A 16 -0.06 -4.35 -9.91
N VAL A 17 0.73 -4.65 -8.90
CA VAL A 17 0.27 -5.03 -7.57
C VAL A 17 0.68 -3.94 -6.59
N PHE A 18 -0.16 -3.65 -5.60
CA PHE A 18 0.15 -2.66 -4.58
C PHE A 18 1.38 -3.09 -3.77
N ASP A 19 2.32 -2.16 -3.62
CA ASP A 19 3.56 -2.42 -2.89
C ASP A 19 3.36 -2.18 -1.38
N TRP A 20 3.08 -3.26 -0.66
CA TRP A 20 2.87 -3.22 0.79
C TRP A 20 4.13 -2.83 1.58
N ILE A 21 5.32 -3.15 1.07
CA ILE A 21 6.59 -2.82 1.74
C ILE A 21 6.85 -1.33 1.60
N LYS A 22 6.69 -0.78 0.39
CA LYS A 22 6.80 0.66 0.15
C LYS A 22 5.72 1.44 0.89
N ALA A 23 4.49 0.93 0.97
CA ALA A 23 3.43 1.51 1.78
C ALA A 23 3.82 1.57 3.26
N ALA A 24 4.33 0.48 3.82
CA ALA A 24 4.81 0.43 5.20
C ALA A 24 5.97 1.43 5.44
N HIS A 25 6.88 1.58 4.48
CA HIS A 25 7.96 2.57 4.56
C HIS A 25 7.41 4.00 4.59
N LEU A 26 6.54 4.35 3.63
CA LEU A 26 5.93 5.68 3.54
C LEU A 26 5.13 6.04 4.80
N ILE A 27 4.30 5.11 5.30
CA ILE A 27 3.56 5.32 6.55
C ILE A 27 4.49 5.67 7.71
N ASN A 28 5.60 4.95 7.85
CA ASN A 28 6.55 5.19 8.94
C ASN A 28 7.36 6.48 8.74
N GLU A 29 7.82 6.75 7.52
CA GLU A 29 8.54 7.96 7.15
C GLU A 29 7.70 9.21 7.44
N HIS A 30 6.43 9.16 7.09
CA HIS A 30 5.47 10.23 7.34
C HIS A 30 4.89 10.22 8.76
N LYS A 31 5.17 9.18 9.56
CA LYS A 31 4.55 8.95 10.89
C LYS A 31 3.02 9.04 10.84
N ALA A 32 2.45 8.52 9.76
CA ALA A 32 1.03 8.59 9.49
C ALA A 32 0.25 7.69 10.48
N SER A 33 -0.82 8.23 11.05
CA SER A 33 -1.78 7.44 11.84
C SER A 33 -2.95 6.93 10.99
N GLU A 34 -3.15 7.52 9.82
CA GLU A 34 -4.21 7.20 8.87
C GLU A 34 -3.62 7.13 7.47
N ALA A 35 -3.96 6.09 6.71
CA ALA A 35 -3.56 5.96 5.32
C ALA A 35 -4.61 5.16 4.55
N ASP A 36 -4.91 5.64 3.34
CA ASP A 36 -5.83 5.00 2.41
C ASP A 36 -5.05 4.47 1.20
N ALA A 37 -5.52 3.38 0.61
CA ALA A 37 -4.98 2.89 -0.66
C ALA A 37 -6.10 2.64 -1.65
N GLY A 38 -5.85 2.97 -2.90
CA GLY A 38 -6.80 2.82 -3.99
C GLY A 38 -6.13 2.87 -5.35
N LEU A 39 -6.92 2.65 -6.40
CA LEU A 39 -6.47 2.82 -7.77
C LEU A 39 -6.64 4.29 -8.16
N GLY A 40 -5.57 4.96 -8.58
CA GLY A 40 -5.62 6.41 -8.86
C GLY A 40 -6.67 6.80 -9.91
N GLU A 41 -6.92 5.92 -10.89
CA GLU A 41 -7.90 6.12 -11.95
C GLU A 41 -9.35 5.88 -11.51
N ASP A 42 -9.58 5.22 -10.37
CA ASP A 42 -10.91 4.92 -9.83
C ASP A 42 -10.95 5.03 -8.30
N TRP A 43 -10.42 6.14 -7.77
CA TRP A 43 -10.25 6.33 -6.33
C TRP A 43 -11.56 6.20 -5.55
N SER A 44 -12.65 6.81 -6.03
CA SER A 44 -13.93 6.84 -5.32
C SER A 44 -14.59 5.48 -5.11
N TRP A 45 -14.25 4.47 -5.91
CA TRP A 45 -14.82 3.12 -5.82
C TRP A 45 -13.84 2.07 -5.31
N THR A 46 -12.54 2.40 -5.26
CA THR A 46 -11.47 1.43 -4.93
C THR A 46 -10.63 1.84 -3.73
N ALA A 47 -10.71 3.10 -3.29
CA ALA A 47 -10.01 3.57 -2.10
C ALA A 47 -10.60 2.92 -0.84
N GLY A 48 -9.72 2.45 0.02
CA GLY A 48 -10.06 1.98 1.35
C GLY A 48 -8.92 2.22 2.32
N ALA A 49 -9.27 2.38 3.60
CA ALA A 49 -8.29 2.55 4.66
C ALA A 49 -7.43 1.30 4.80
N ILE A 50 -6.12 1.47 4.70
CA ILE A 50 -5.12 0.42 4.96
C ILE A 50 -4.47 0.59 6.34
N LEU A 51 -4.57 1.78 6.94
CA LEU A 51 -4.08 2.11 8.26
C LEU A 51 -5.09 3.02 8.97
N LYS A 52 -5.48 2.67 10.19
CA LYS A 52 -6.38 3.47 11.01
C LYS A 52 -5.91 3.46 12.45
N ASN A 53 -5.80 4.65 13.07
CA ASN A 53 -5.25 4.82 14.42
C ASN A 53 -3.83 4.20 14.59
N GLY A 54 -3.02 4.23 13.53
CA GLY A 54 -1.69 3.63 13.51
C GLY A 54 -1.69 2.09 13.48
N LEU A 55 -2.84 1.46 13.24
CA LEU A 55 -2.97 0.01 13.14
C LEU A 55 -3.32 -0.42 11.70
N PRO A 56 -2.67 -1.49 11.18
CA PRO A 56 -3.02 -2.11 9.92
C PRO A 56 -4.50 -2.51 9.85
N VAL A 57 -5.17 -2.12 8.78
CA VAL A 57 -6.55 -2.52 8.50
C VAL A 57 -6.54 -3.73 7.55
N HIS A 58 -7.26 -4.78 7.91
CA HIS A 58 -7.38 -6.03 7.15
C HIS A 58 -8.73 -6.18 6.45
N ASP A 59 -9.47 -5.08 6.27
CA ASP A 59 -10.80 -5.09 5.65
C ASP A 59 -10.73 -5.72 4.24
N PRO A 60 -11.65 -6.64 3.86
CA PRO A 60 -11.68 -7.25 2.54
C PRO A 60 -11.90 -6.28 1.36
N TYR A 61 -12.40 -5.05 1.59
CA TYR A 61 -12.89 -4.15 0.53
C TYR A 61 -11.84 -3.28 -0.19
N THR A 62 -10.73 -3.86 -0.63
CA THR A 62 -9.69 -3.10 -1.35
C THR A 62 -9.17 -3.90 -2.54
N PHE A 63 -9.51 -3.46 -3.75
CA PHE A 63 -9.00 -4.00 -5.01
C PHE A 63 -7.65 -3.35 -5.31
N LEU A 64 -6.57 -3.98 -4.83
CA LEU A 64 -5.21 -3.44 -4.85
C LEU A 64 -4.30 -4.09 -5.92
N ALA A 65 -4.89 -4.76 -6.91
CA ALA A 65 -4.18 -5.23 -8.09
C ALA A 65 -4.96 -4.88 -9.35
N SER A 66 -4.29 -4.28 -10.31
CA SER A 66 -4.88 -3.90 -11.60
C SER A 66 -3.85 -4.05 -12.72
N THR A 67 -4.28 -4.54 -13.88
CA THR A 67 -3.47 -4.54 -15.10
C THR A 67 -3.44 -3.18 -15.79
N TRP A 68 -4.19 -2.21 -15.27
CA TRP A 68 -4.34 -0.90 -15.90
C TRP A 68 -4.05 0.24 -14.95
N ALA A 69 -4.76 0.31 -13.83
CA ALA A 69 -4.67 1.47 -12.94
C ALA A 69 -3.46 1.37 -12.02
N THR A 70 -2.82 2.50 -11.74
CA THR A 70 -1.69 2.58 -10.82
C THR A 70 -2.21 2.56 -9.38
N PRO A 71 -1.84 1.53 -8.57
CA PRO A 71 -2.10 1.54 -7.14
C PRO A 71 -1.38 2.73 -6.47
N GLN A 72 -2.12 3.49 -5.68
CA GLN A 72 -1.66 4.68 -4.99
C GLN A 72 -2.01 4.58 -3.50
N ILE A 73 -1.16 5.19 -2.67
CA ILE A 73 -1.40 5.38 -1.25
C ILE A 73 -1.63 6.87 -0.99
N GLU A 74 -2.63 7.19 -0.18
CA GLU A 74 -2.90 8.54 0.32
C GLU A 74 -2.52 8.60 1.80
N ILE A 75 -1.64 9.54 2.13
CA ILE A 75 -1.17 9.83 3.49
C ILE A 75 -1.37 11.32 3.71
N ASP A 76 -2.10 11.72 4.75
CA ASP A 76 -2.35 13.13 5.09
C ASP A 76 -2.87 13.98 3.90
N GLY A 77 -3.67 13.37 3.02
CA GLY A 77 -4.21 14.00 1.80
C GLY A 77 -3.23 14.12 0.63
N GLN A 78 -2.03 13.53 0.74
CA GLN A 78 -1.04 13.44 -0.34
C GLN A 78 -1.01 12.03 -0.92
N ARG A 79 -1.13 11.93 -2.26
CA ARG A 79 -1.11 10.65 -2.98
C ARG A 79 0.26 10.33 -3.54
N TYR A 80 0.68 9.10 -3.36
CA TYR A 80 1.96 8.56 -3.83
C TYR A 80 1.74 7.29 -4.64
N ASP A 81 2.48 7.17 -5.74
CA ASP A 81 2.49 5.94 -6.54
C ASP A 81 3.18 4.80 -5.76
N CYS A 82 2.43 3.74 -5.48
CA CYS A 82 2.84 2.66 -4.59
C CYS A 82 2.50 1.29 -5.19
N PHE A 83 3.29 0.89 -6.19
CA PHE A 83 3.08 -0.34 -6.92
C PHE A 83 4.39 -1.01 -7.30
N VAL A 84 4.30 -2.33 -7.49
CA VAL A 84 5.35 -3.21 -7.99
C VAL A 84 4.77 -4.06 -9.12
N MET A 85 5.61 -4.51 -10.04
CA MET A 85 5.16 -5.44 -11.08
C MET A 85 5.00 -6.85 -10.50
N GLN A 86 3.97 -7.58 -10.92
CA GLN A 86 3.73 -8.95 -10.46
C GLN A 86 4.90 -9.90 -10.80
N SER A 87 5.68 -9.64 -11.85
CA SER A 87 6.87 -10.45 -12.12
C SER A 87 7.97 -10.30 -11.08
N GLU A 88 8.08 -9.12 -10.44
CA GLU A 88 9.03 -8.85 -9.37
C GLU A 88 8.57 -9.49 -8.06
N ARG A 89 7.25 -9.67 -7.89
CA ARG A 89 6.60 -10.26 -6.72
C ARG A 89 5.47 -11.21 -7.15
N PRO A 90 5.79 -12.40 -7.71
CA PRO A 90 4.78 -13.34 -8.20
C PRO A 90 3.89 -13.91 -7.09
N GLU A 91 4.37 -13.86 -5.84
CA GLU A 91 3.61 -14.21 -4.64
C GLU A 91 2.52 -13.19 -4.28
N TRP A 92 2.62 -11.95 -4.78
CA TRP A 92 1.64 -10.90 -4.52
C TRP A 92 0.60 -10.84 -5.63
N ASN A 93 -0.66 -10.80 -5.21
CA ASN A 93 -1.84 -10.80 -6.08
C ASN A 93 -2.93 -9.88 -5.50
N SER A 94 -4.12 -9.88 -6.13
CA SER A 94 -5.27 -9.08 -5.69
C SER A 94 -5.72 -9.33 -4.25
N ASP A 95 -5.40 -10.51 -3.72
CA ASP A 95 -5.83 -10.95 -2.39
C ASP A 95 -4.76 -10.72 -1.33
N THR A 96 -3.57 -10.27 -1.74
CA THR A 96 -2.46 -10.00 -0.84
C THR A 96 -2.73 -8.72 -0.06
N LYS A 97 -2.88 -8.85 1.26
CA LYS A 97 -3.04 -7.72 2.19
C LYS A 97 -2.13 -7.87 3.38
N TRP A 98 -1.33 -6.85 3.66
CA TRP A 98 -0.38 -6.86 4.77
C TRP A 98 0.39 -8.19 4.86
N PRO A 99 1.17 -8.56 3.82
CA PRO A 99 2.00 -9.75 3.89
C PRO A 99 2.95 -9.66 5.09
N GLU A 100 3.35 -10.82 5.62
CA GLU A 100 4.18 -10.90 6.83
C GLU A 100 5.46 -10.04 6.72
N GLU A 101 6.07 -9.97 5.53
CA GLU A 101 7.21 -9.10 5.23
C GLU A 101 6.90 -7.61 5.44
N ALA A 102 5.74 -7.14 4.99
CA ALA A 102 5.31 -5.75 5.15
C ALA A 102 4.95 -5.43 6.61
N LEU A 103 4.32 -6.37 7.32
CA LEU A 103 4.05 -6.23 8.76
C LEU A 103 5.35 -6.19 9.56
N ALA A 104 6.31 -7.05 9.24
CA ALA A 104 7.63 -7.04 9.87
C ALA A 104 8.34 -5.69 9.63
N GLN A 105 8.32 -5.18 8.40
CA GLN A 105 8.88 -3.87 8.05
C GLN A 105 8.20 -2.72 8.81
N PHE A 106 6.86 -2.77 8.89
CA PHE A 106 6.07 -1.79 9.64
C PHE A 106 6.43 -1.80 11.14
N ALA A 107 6.53 -2.98 11.75
CA ALA A 107 6.89 -3.15 13.16
C ALA A 107 8.34 -2.72 13.47
N LEU A 108 9.31 -3.10 12.62
CA LEU A 108 10.72 -2.70 12.78
C LEU A 108 10.90 -1.17 12.76
N SER A 109 10.15 -0.50 11.90
CA SER A 109 10.22 0.97 11.77
C SER A 109 9.59 1.67 12.97
N SER A 110 8.50 1.11 13.53
CA SER A 110 7.84 1.67 14.74
C SER A 110 8.69 1.54 16.01
N THR A 111 9.55 0.51 16.12
CA THR A 111 10.36 0.24 17.32
C THR A 111 11.65 1.05 17.40
N THR A 112 12.08 1.68 16.30
CA THR A 112 13.34 2.45 16.26
C THR A 112 13.22 3.85 16.92
N THR A 113 12.01 4.28 17.34
CA THR A 113 11.81 5.59 17.98
C THR A 113 12.02 5.59 19.51
N THR A 114 12.40 4.47 20.13
CA THR A 114 12.74 4.43 21.57
C THR A 114 14.21 4.11 21.79
N GLN A 115 15.08 5.10 21.54
CA GLN A 115 16.32 5.21 22.32
C GLN A 115 16.16 6.38 23.30
N PRO A 116 16.08 6.13 24.63
CA PRO A 116 16.33 7.19 25.58
C PRO A 116 17.80 7.59 25.42
N ARG A 117 18.04 8.80 24.90
CA ARG A 117 19.35 9.44 24.96
C ARG A 117 19.65 9.69 26.43
N LEU A 118 20.26 8.71 27.09
CA LEU A 118 20.83 8.84 28.41
C LEU A 118 21.81 10.02 28.37
N ALA A 119 21.48 11.03 29.16
CA ALA A 119 22.41 12.07 29.56
C ALA A 119 23.64 11.38 30.16
N GLN A 120 24.81 11.73 29.65
CA GLN A 120 26.06 11.49 30.36
C GLN A 120 26.49 12.87 30.86
N GLU A 121 26.33 13.04 32.17
CA GLU A 121 26.97 14.07 32.99
C GLU A 121 28.48 13.84 33.08
#